data_AF-A0A355PFG9-F1
#
_entry.id   AF-A0A355PFG9-F1
#
_cell.length_a   1.000
_cell.length_b   1.000
_cell.length_c   1.000
_cell.angle_alpha   90.00
_cell.angle_beta   90.00
_cell.angle_gamma   90.00
#
_symmetry.space_group_name_H-M   'P 1'
#
loop_
_entity.id
_entity.type
_entity.pdbx_description
1 polymer ?
#
loop_
_entity_poly.entity_id
_entity_poly.type
_entity_poly.pdbx_seq_one_letter_code
_entity_poly.pdbx_strand_id
1 'polypeptide(L)'
;MNMHALRNGFFLSALLTLSGCSILPEKAPSTLYRLPATTMQSAPATITQPERLGIATPEAGHLLSSNRIVVFPEGNVVNVYEGARWHED
;
A
#
# COMPACT_ATOMS: atom_id res chain seq x y z
N MET A 1 -43.34 18.54 33.59
CA MET A 1 -42.14 17.98 32.92
C MET A 1 -42.61 17.31 31.63
N ASN A 2 -42.36 17.92 30.48
CA ASN A 2 -43.04 17.56 29.23
C ASN A 2 -42.44 16.30 28.60
N MET A 3 -43.06 15.16 28.87
CA MET A 3 -42.64 13.82 28.41
C MET A 3 -42.49 13.72 26.88
N HIS A 4 -43.22 14.54 26.12
CA HIS A 4 -43.09 14.65 24.66
C HIS A 4 -41.76 15.29 24.22
N ALA A 5 -41.25 16.27 24.97
CA ALA A 5 -39.96 16.90 24.66
C ALA A 5 -38.80 15.92 24.92
N LEU A 6 -38.92 15.11 25.99
CA LEU A 6 -37.94 14.08 26.31
C LEU A 6 -37.94 12.95 25.26
N ARG A 7 -39.12 12.53 24.81
CA ARG A 7 -39.28 11.52 23.75
C ARG A 7 -38.73 12.01 22.41
N ASN A 8 -39.04 13.25 22.02
CA ASN A 8 -38.53 13.81 20.76
C ASN A 8 -37.00 14.00 20.79
N GLY A 9 -36.43 14.40 21.93
CA GLY A 9 -34.98 14.48 22.11
C GLY A 9 -34.29 13.13 21.96
N PHE A 10 -34.89 12.07 22.51
CA PHE A 10 -34.38 10.70 22.38
C PHE A 10 -34.40 10.22 20.91
N PHE A 11 -35.50 10.46 20.18
CA PHE A 11 -35.57 10.12 18.76
C PHE A 11 -34.52 10.85 17.93
N LEU A 12 -34.31 12.16 18.15
CA LEU A 12 -33.32 12.93 17.40
C LEU A 12 -31.89 12.40 17.63
N SER A 13 -31.56 12.07 18.88
CA SER A 13 -30.26 11.49 19.23
C SER A 13 -30.03 10.13 18.57
N ALA A 14 -31.06 9.29 18.49
CA ALA A 14 -30.96 7.98 17.86
C ALA A 14 -30.72 8.07 16.34
N LEU A 15 -31.37 9.02 15.65
CA LEU A 15 -31.14 9.24 14.22
C LEU A 15 -29.70 9.72 13.93
N LEU A 16 -29.17 10.64 14.73
CA LEU A 16 -27.80 11.15 14.57
C LEU A 16 -26.74 10.05 14.73
N THR A 17 -26.95 9.10 15.66
CA THR A 17 -26.03 7.97 15.85
C THR A 17 -26.06 6.95 14.71
N LEU A 18 -27.19 6.80 13.99
CA LEU A 18 -27.31 5.88 12.87
C LEU A 18 -26.61 6.40 11.60
N SER A 19 -26.55 7.71 11.39
CA SER A 19 -25.91 8.32 10.22
C SER A 19 -24.37 8.27 10.24
N GLY A 20 -23.76 7.99 11.40
CA GLY A 20 -22.30 7.96 11.58
C GLY A 20 -21.62 6.68 11.10
N CYS A 21 -22.35 5.59 10.86
CA CYS A 21 -21.76 4.27 10.61
C CYS A 21 -21.36 3.99 9.15
N SER A 22 -21.58 4.92 8.21
CA SER A 22 -21.21 4.75 6.79
C SER A 22 -20.56 6.00 6.18
N ILE A 23 -19.61 6.60 6.91
CA ILE A 23 -18.87 7.79 6.44
C ILE A 23 -17.58 7.43 5.70
N LEU A 24 -17.13 6.17 5.79
CA LEU A 24 -15.89 5.73 5.16
C LEU A 24 -16.22 5.08 3.81
N PRO A 25 -15.83 5.71 2.68
CA PRO A 25 -16.01 5.10 1.37
C PRO A 25 -15.27 3.76 1.31
N GLU A 26 -15.88 2.76 0.67
CA GLU A 26 -15.22 1.51 0.32
C GLU A 26 -13.93 1.82 -0.44
N LYS A 27 -12.78 1.35 0.07
CA LYS A 27 -11.51 1.54 -0.65
C LYS A 27 -11.42 0.49 -1.74
N ALA A 28 -11.16 0.94 -2.97
CA ALA A 28 -10.81 0.02 -4.05
C ALA A 28 -9.59 -0.84 -3.64
N PRO A 29 -9.61 -2.15 -3.91
CA PRO A 29 -8.48 -3.02 -3.60
C PRO A 29 -7.27 -2.60 -4.43
N SER A 30 -6.08 -2.65 -3.83
CA SER A 30 -4.84 -2.34 -4.55
C SER A 30 -4.33 -3.55 -5.34
N THR A 31 -3.90 -3.34 -6.58
CA THR A 31 -3.16 -4.29 -7.40
C THR A 31 -1.73 -4.43 -6.88
N LEU A 32 -1.27 -5.66 -6.69
CA LEU A 32 0.10 -5.99 -6.29
C LEU A 32 0.94 -6.38 -7.50
N TYR A 33 2.08 -5.72 -7.67
CA TYR A 33 3.05 -5.98 -8.73
C TYR A 33 4.27 -6.68 -8.14
N ARG A 34 4.69 -7.78 -8.76
CA ARG A 34 5.95 -8.44 -8.44
C ARG A 34 7.01 -8.03 -9.46
N LEU A 35 8.25 -7.86 -9.01
CA LEU A 35 9.38 -7.72 -9.93
C LEU A 35 9.45 -8.98 -10.83
N PRO A 36 9.56 -8.83 -12.16
CA PRO A 36 9.65 -9.97 -13.04
C PRO A 36 10.93 -10.75 -12.76
N ALA A 37 10.81 -12.07 -12.68
CA ALA A 37 11.98 -12.93 -12.58
C ALA A 37 12.82 -12.80 -13.86
N THR A 38 14.11 -12.52 -13.71
CA THR A 38 15.03 -12.54 -14.85
C THR A 38 15.45 -13.99 -15.11
N THR A 39 15.28 -14.47 -16.33
CA THR A 39 15.81 -15.76 -16.74
C THR A 39 17.31 -15.63 -16.98
N MET A 40 18.13 -16.25 -16.14
CA MET A 40 19.56 -16.33 -16.39
C MET A 40 19.85 -17.43 -17.41
N GLN A 41 20.56 -17.09 -18.48
CA GLN A 41 21.04 -18.07 -19.44
C GLN A 41 22.25 -18.77 -18.83
N SER A 42 22.15 -20.09 -18.64
CA SER A 42 23.24 -20.87 -18.07
C SER A 42 24.42 -20.87 -19.03
N ALA A 43 25.56 -20.30 -18.61
CA ALA A 43 26.80 -20.36 -19.36
C ALA A 43 27.42 -21.77 -19.21
N PRO A 44 28.07 -22.32 -20.25
CA PRO A 44 28.78 -23.59 -20.13
C PRO A 44 29.83 -23.49 -19.02
N ALA A 45 29.78 -24.45 -18.10
CA ALA A 45 30.65 -24.48 -16.93
C ALA A 45 32.13 -24.56 -17.36
N THR A 46 32.81 -23.42 -17.33
CA THR A 46 34.28 -23.39 -17.30
C THR A 46 34.69 -23.82 -15.90
N ILE A 47 35.78 -24.59 -15.77
CA ILE A 47 36.31 -25.02 -14.47
C ILE A 47 36.85 -23.77 -13.76
N THR A 48 35.96 -23.06 -13.08
CA THR A 48 36.25 -21.91 -12.25
C THR A 48 36.60 -22.41 -10.86
N GLN A 49 37.64 -21.84 -10.26
CA GLN A 49 37.98 -22.06 -8.84
C GLN A 49 36.74 -21.81 -7.95
N PRO A 50 36.70 -22.37 -6.73
CA PRO A 50 35.55 -22.20 -5.84
C PRO A 50 35.45 -20.75 -5.35
N GLU A 51 34.89 -19.89 -6.19
CA GLU A 51 34.57 -18.51 -5.85
C GLU A 51 33.20 -18.47 -5.17
N ARG A 52 33.11 -17.71 -4.08
CA ARG A 52 31.84 -17.42 -3.41
C ARG A 52 31.45 -16.00 -3.71
N LEU A 53 30.25 -15.82 -4.26
CA LEU A 53 29.63 -14.52 -4.43
C LEU A 53 28.61 -14.31 -3.30
N GLY A 54 28.84 -13.31 -2.47
CA GLY A 54 27.86 -12.84 -1.50
C GLY A 54 27.03 -11.71 -2.09
N ILE A 55 25.70 -11.78 -1.97
CA ILE A 55 24.79 -10.70 -2.34
C ILE A 55 24.39 -9.99 -1.04
N ALA A 56 24.78 -8.73 -0.89
CA ALA A 56 24.35 -7.91 0.24
C ALA A 56 22.89 -7.48 0.07
N THR A 57 22.20 -7.26 1.20
CA THR A 57 20.87 -6.66 1.19
C THR A 57 20.95 -5.27 0.54
N PRO A 58 20.12 -4.96 -0.48
CA PRO A 58 20.09 -3.63 -1.08
C PRO A 58 19.60 -2.58 -0.08
N GLU A 59 20.30 -1.46 -0.02
CA GLU A 59 19.89 -0.30 0.78
C GLU A 59 19.21 0.74 -0.10
N ALA A 60 18.14 1.34 0.41
CA ALA A 60 17.37 2.35 -0.29
C ALA A 60 16.95 3.47 0.67
N GLY A 61 16.83 4.70 0.15
CA GLY A 61 16.28 5.81 0.91
C GLY A 61 14.80 5.58 1.27
N HIS A 62 14.30 6.28 2.28
CA HIS A 62 12.95 6.11 2.84
C HIS A 62 11.81 6.12 1.81
N LEU A 63 11.97 6.86 0.71
CA LEU A 63 10.96 6.91 -0.36
C LEU A 63 10.81 5.56 -1.08
N LEU A 64 11.91 4.84 -1.28
CA LEU A 64 11.96 3.60 -2.07
C LEU A 64 11.97 2.33 -1.20
N SER A 65 12.24 2.46 0.10
CA SER A 65 12.29 1.33 1.05
C SER A 65 10.90 0.91 1.54
N SER A 66 9.89 0.86 0.66
CA SER A 66 8.52 0.48 1.00
C SER A 66 7.81 -0.21 -0.17
N ASN A 67 6.64 -0.82 0.07
CA ASN A 67 5.82 -1.36 -1.01
C ASN A 67 5.10 -0.32 -1.90
N ARG A 68 5.40 0.97 -1.78
CA ARG A 68 4.78 2.00 -2.61
C ARG A 68 5.56 2.18 -3.91
N ILE A 69 4.84 2.29 -5.02
CA ILE A 69 5.44 2.63 -6.31
C ILE A 69 5.52 4.15 -6.40
N VAL A 70 6.72 4.69 -6.24
CA VAL A 70 7.01 6.13 -6.31
C VAL A 70 7.04 6.61 -7.76
N VAL A 71 6.53 7.81 -7.99
CA VAL A 71 6.55 8.50 -9.29
C VAL A 71 6.98 9.96 -9.13
N PHE A 72 7.65 10.48 -10.16
CA PHE A 72 8.09 11.87 -10.25
C PHE A 72 7.40 12.52 -11.47
N PRO A 73 6.13 12.96 -11.35
CA PRO A 73 5.38 13.48 -12.49
C PRO A 73 5.95 14.80 -13.02
N GLU A 74 6.47 15.64 -12.14
CA GLU A 74 6.99 16.98 -12.48
C GLU A 74 8.21 17.30 -11.63
N GLY A 75 9.41 17.26 -12.21
CA GLY A 75 10.64 17.73 -11.57
C GLY A 75 10.84 17.26 -10.12
N ASN A 76 10.53 18.13 -9.16
CA ASN A 76 10.69 17.93 -7.72
C ASN A 76 9.44 17.42 -6.98
N VAL A 77 8.35 17.13 -7.70
CA VAL A 77 7.14 16.54 -7.11
C VAL A 77 7.31 15.03 -7.02
N VAL A 78 7.09 14.50 -5.83
CA VAL A 78 7.12 13.06 -5.55
C VAL A 78 5.72 12.61 -5.17
N ASN A 79 5.19 11.64 -5.90
CA ASN A 79 3.89 11.02 -5.65
C ASN A 79 4.02 9.49 -5.58
N VAL A 80 2.93 8.83 -5.24
CA VAL A 80 2.80 7.38 -5.31
C VAL A 80 1.56 7.03 -6.13
N TYR A 81 1.61 5.94 -6.90
CA TYR A 81 0.41 5.49 -7.61
C TYR A 81 -0.69 5.09 -6.63
N GLU A 82 -1.92 5.55 -6.90
CA GLU A 82 -3.11 5.10 -6.19
C GLU A 82 -3.50 3.69 -6.68
N GLY A 83 -3.83 2.80 -5.74
CA GLY A 83 -4.28 1.45 -6.08
C GLY A 83 -3.21 0.50 -6.65
N ALA A 84 -1.93 0.91 -6.70
CA ALA A 84 -0.83 0.05 -7.16
C ALA A 84 0.31 -0.01 -6.14
N ARG A 85 0.77 -1.22 -5.82
CA ARG A 85 1.82 -1.46 -4.82
C ARG A 85 2.76 -2.57 -5.28
N TRP A 86 3.98 -2.56 -4.77
CA TRP A 86 4.86 -3.72 -4.85
C TRP A 86 4.31 -4.85 -3.97
N HIS A 87 4.47 -6.07 -4.44
CA HIS A 87 4.25 -7.27 -3.65
C HIS A 87 5.47 -7.47 -2.73
N GLU A 88 5.25 -7.47 -1.42
CA GLU A 88 6.23 -7.92 -0.44
C GLU A 88 6.05 -9.44 -0.32
N ASP A 89 6.95 -10.20 -0.96
CA ASP A 89 7.05 -11.66 -0.79
C ASP A 89 7.89 -12.02 0.44
#